data_AF-A0A350F096-F1
#
_entry.id   AF-A0A350F096-F1
#
_cell.length_a   1.000
_cell.length_b   1.000
_cell.length_c   1.000
_cell.angle_alpha   90.00
_cell.angle_beta   90.00
_cell.angle_gamma   90.00
#
_symmetry.space_group_name_H-M   'P 1'
#
loop_
_entity.id
_entity.type
_entity.pdbx_description
1 polymer ?
#
loop_
_entity_poly.entity_id
_entity_poly.type
_entity_poly.pdbx_seq_one_letter_code
_entity_poly.pdbx_strand_id
1 'polypeptide(L)'
;SLGVLLYELLTGRTPFDARELIASGLDGMRRTIREVEPIRPSTKLRTMLAADRTRTASRQRVEPATLTRLLQGDLDWIILKSLEKDRTRRYETANGLAADVKRHLDDQPVVARPPSSAYRLAKFVRRNRVVSTGVVAFVGALAIGLGFTTWQWAAKSEAYRQAAVSEQNALDQGEQAEKARRIAELNADEARRSAYAADMNLAQQALAVNNLGRARELLEKYLPKRNPAAETVADLRGWEWRY
;
A
#
# COMPACT_ATOMS: atom_id res chain seq x y z
N SER A 1 -7.83 -38.89 40.14
CA SER A 1 -9.18 -39.39 39.85
C SER A 1 -9.95 -38.45 38.92
N LEU A 2 -10.10 -37.15 39.21
CA LEU A 2 -10.93 -36.23 38.42
C LEU A 2 -10.58 -36.10 36.93
N GLY A 3 -9.28 -36.05 36.59
CA GLY A 3 -8.85 -35.96 35.18
C GLY A 3 -9.18 -37.20 34.33
N VAL A 4 -9.13 -38.39 34.95
CA VAL A 4 -9.51 -39.65 34.29
C VAL A 4 -11.01 -39.69 34.04
N LEU A 5 -11.80 -39.25 35.02
CA LEU A 5 -13.26 -39.13 34.87
C LEU A 5 -13.64 -38.13 33.77
N LEU A 6 -12.97 -36.98 33.70
CA LEU A 6 -13.21 -36.00 32.64
C LEU A 6 -12.85 -36.57 31.26
N TYR A 7 -11.72 -37.29 31.16
CA TYR A 7 -11.31 -37.98 29.94
C TYR A 7 -12.38 -38.99 29.49
N GLU A 8 -12.85 -39.82 30.42
CA GLU A 8 -13.86 -40.85 30.15
C GLU A 8 -15.22 -40.25 29.79
N LEU A 9 -15.66 -39.19 30.47
CA LEU A 9 -16.91 -38.51 30.16
C LEU A 9 -16.93 -37.98 28.72
N LEU A 10 -15.80 -37.43 28.27
CA LEU A 10 -15.70 -36.77 26.97
C LEU A 10 -15.39 -37.74 25.81
N THR A 11 -14.69 -38.84 26.08
CA THR A 11 -14.29 -39.82 25.05
C THR A 11 -15.04 -41.14 25.12
N GLY A 12 -15.83 -41.37 26.18
CA GLY A 12 -16.53 -42.63 26.45
C GLY A 12 -15.62 -43.79 26.85
N ARG A 13 -14.31 -43.53 27.04
CA ARG A 13 -13.26 -44.54 27.24
C ARG A 13 -12.22 -44.01 28.21
N THR A 14 -11.57 -44.88 28.95
CA THR A 14 -10.47 -44.49 29.84
C THR A 14 -9.20 -44.17 29.03
N PRO A 15 -8.28 -43.32 29.57
CA PRO A 15 -7.03 -42.98 28.89
C PRO A 15 -6.12 -44.19 28.68
N PHE A 16 -6.20 -45.18 29.56
CA PHE A 16 -5.50 -46.47 29.49
C PHE A 16 -6.54 -47.60 29.47
N ASP A 17 -6.32 -48.66 28.70
CA ASP A 17 -7.26 -49.78 28.62
C ASP A 17 -7.23 -50.58 29.93
N ALA A 18 -8.39 -50.71 30.58
CA ALA A 18 -8.52 -51.41 31.85
C ALA A 18 -8.14 -52.91 31.73
N ARG A 19 -8.41 -53.56 30.59
CA ARG A 19 -8.07 -54.97 30.38
C ARG A 19 -6.57 -55.17 30.25
N GLU A 20 -5.89 -54.30 29.51
CA GLU A 20 -4.42 -54.33 29.37
C GLU A 20 -3.73 -54.04 30.70
N LEU A 21 -4.24 -53.06 31.47
CA LEU A 21 -3.73 -52.73 32.80
C LEU A 21 -3.85 -53.92 33.76
N ILE A 22 -4.99 -54.61 33.77
CA ILE A 22 -5.20 -55.78 34.65
C ILE A 22 -4.34 -56.97 34.19
N ALA A 23 -4.24 -57.22 32.88
CA ALA A 23 -3.43 -58.31 32.32
C ALA A 23 -1.92 -58.13 32.61
N SER A 24 -1.45 -56.89 32.75
CA SER A 24 -0.04 -56.58 33.06
C SER A 24 0.36 -56.82 34.53
N GLY A 25 -0.58 -57.22 35.40
CA GLY A 25 -0.36 -57.35 36.84
C GLY A 25 -0.17 -56.00 37.55
N LEU A 26 -0.05 -56.02 38.88
CA LEU A 26 0.03 -54.79 39.69
C LEU A 26 1.25 -53.93 39.39
N ASP A 27 2.40 -54.55 39.12
CA ASP A 27 3.64 -53.83 38.81
C ASP A 27 3.63 -53.26 37.40
N GLY A 28 3.09 -54.01 36.42
CA GLY A 28 2.85 -53.49 35.07
C GLY A 28 1.87 -52.32 35.07
N MET A 29 0.80 -52.40 35.85
CA MET A 29 -0.17 -51.31 36.02
C MET A 29 0.50 -50.04 36.59
N ARG A 30 1.29 -50.19 37.65
CA ARG A 30 2.05 -49.08 38.26
C ARG A 30 3.01 -48.45 37.27
N ARG A 31 3.72 -49.26 36.50
CA ARG A 31 4.65 -48.80 35.47
C ARG A 31 3.93 -48.00 34.39
N THR A 32 2.85 -48.55 33.82
CA THR A 32 2.04 -47.86 32.80
C THR A 32 1.50 -46.52 33.31
N ILE A 33 0.97 -46.49 34.53
CA ILE A 33 0.44 -45.25 35.12
C ILE A 33 1.55 -44.23 35.38
N ARG A 34 2.79 -44.64 35.65
CA ARG A 34 3.91 -43.72 35.90
C ARG A 34 4.60 -43.24 34.62
N GLU A 35 4.80 -44.13 33.66
CA GLU A 35 5.71 -43.91 32.52
C GLU A 35 4.99 -43.60 31.21
N VAL A 36 3.79 -44.16 30.99
CA VAL A 36 3.10 -44.02 29.70
C VAL A 36 2.26 -42.76 29.70
N GLU A 37 2.54 -41.85 28.76
CA GLU A 37 1.73 -40.66 28.56
C GLU A 37 0.37 -40.99 27.92
N PRO A 38 -0.72 -40.36 28.40
CA PRO A 38 -2.04 -40.57 27.83
C PRO A 38 -2.15 -39.94 26.44
N ILE A 39 -2.83 -40.64 25.53
CA ILE A 39 -3.14 -40.12 24.19
C ILE A 39 -4.15 -38.96 24.32
N ARG A 40 -3.94 -37.88 23.56
CA ARG A 40 -4.87 -36.75 23.46
C ARG A 40 -6.31 -37.21 23.22
N PRO A 41 -7.31 -36.69 23.95
CA PRO A 41 -8.73 -37.01 23.75
C PRO A 41 -9.19 -36.92 22.29
N SER A 42 -8.81 -35.85 21.58
CA SER A 42 -9.15 -35.67 20.16
C SER A 42 -8.49 -36.71 19.25
N THR A 43 -7.24 -37.10 19.52
CA THR A 43 -6.55 -38.18 18.81
C THR A 43 -7.22 -39.52 19.10
N LYS A 44 -7.54 -39.79 20.37
CA LYS A 44 -8.19 -41.02 20.83
C LYS A 44 -9.54 -41.22 20.12
N LEU A 45 -10.36 -40.18 20.00
CA LEU A 45 -11.61 -40.23 19.23
C LEU A 45 -11.40 -40.40 17.73
N ARG A 46 -10.32 -39.85 17.17
CA ARG A 46 -10.00 -39.96 15.75
C ARG A 46 -9.56 -41.36 15.35
N THR A 47 -8.82 -42.05 16.22
CA THR A 47 -8.30 -43.40 16.00
C THR A 47 -9.29 -44.51 16.37
N MET A 48 -10.40 -44.18 17.01
CA MET A 48 -11.46 -45.15 17.35
C MET A 48 -12.23 -45.63 16.12
N LEU A 49 -12.82 -46.82 16.24
CA LEU A 49 -13.77 -47.35 15.26
C LEU A 49 -14.92 -46.35 15.05
N ALA A 50 -15.36 -46.21 13.80
CA ALA A 50 -16.40 -45.24 13.44
C ALA A 50 -17.70 -45.43 14.25
N ALA A 51 -18.10 -46.69 14.49
CA ALA A 51 -19.28 -47.02 15.29
C ALA A 51 -19.18 -46.52 16.74
N ASP A 52 -18.02 -46.69 17.39
CA ASP A 52 -17.77 -46.24 18.76
C ASP A 52 -17.75 -44.70 18.86
N ARG A 53 -17.16 -44.04 17.86
CA ARG A 53 -17.16 -42.58 17.77
C ARG A 53 -18.57 -42.04 17.62
N THR A 54 -19.39 -42.65 16.76
CA THR A 54 -20.81 -42.28 16.58
C THR A 54 -21.62 -42.50 17.85
N ARG A 55 -21.42 -43.62 18.56
CA ARG A 55 -22.08 -43.88 19.84
C ARG A 55 -21.74 -42.84 20.90
N THR A 56 -20.47 -42.46 21.00
CA THR A 56 -19.99 -41.44 21.96
C THR A 56 -20.55 -40.06 21.62
N ALA A 57 -20.53 -39.68 20.35
CA ALA A 57 -21.07 -38.40 19.88
C ALA A 57 -22.59 -38.31 20.07
N SER A 58 -23.32 -39.41 19.83
CA SER A 58 -24.78 -39.50 20.05
C SER A 58 -25.16 -39.27 21.51
N ARG A 59 -24.40 -39.83 22.47
CA ARG A 59 -24.60 -39.57 23.90
C ARG A 59 -24.45 -38.09 24.27
N GLN A 60 -23.61 -37.37 23.54
CA GLN A 60 -23.36 -35.94 23.72
C GLN A 60 -24.21 -35.06 22.79
N ARG A 61 -25.15 -35.64 22.03
CA ARG A 61 -26.04 -34.96 21.09
C ARG A 61 -25.32 -34.09 20.06
N VAL A 62 -24.15 -34.54 19.60
CA VAL A 62 -23.33 -33.84 18.60
C VAL A 62 -22.90 -34.80 17.50
N GLU A 63 -22.61 -34.23 16.32
CA GLU A 63 -22.02 -34.98 15.22
C GLU A 63 -20.59 -35.47 15.57
N PRO A 64 -20.16 -36.66 15.12
CA PRO A 64 -18.83 -37.22 15.42
C PRO A 64 -17.66 -36.30 15.05
N ALA A 65 -17.76 -35.63 13.91
CA ALA A 65 -16.76 -34.66 13.46
C ALA A 65 -16.75 -33.41 14.35
N THR A 66 -17.93 -32.93 14.76
CA THR A 66 -18.09 -31.78 15.65
C THR A 66 -17.52 -32.08 17.03
N LEU A 67 -17.78 -33.27 17.60
CA LEU A 67 -17.22 -33.68 18.88
C LEU A 67 -15.69 -33.65 18.86
N THR A 68 -15.09 -34.22 17.81
CA THR A 68 -13.62 -34.24 17.64
C THR A 68 -13.06 -32.82 17.60
N ARG A 69 -13.73 -31.91 16.89
CA ARG A 69 -13.32 -30.50 16.76
C ARG A 69 -13.50 -29.72 18.06
N LEU A 70 -14.53 -29.98 18.84
CA LEU A 70 -14.77 -29.34 20.14
C LEU A 70 -13.66 -29.69 21.14
N LEU A 71 -13.23 -30.95 21.14
CA LEU A 71 -12.16 -31.42 22.03
C LEU A 71 -10.77 -30.99 21.57
N GLN A 72 -10.59 -30.80 20.26
CA GLN A 72 -9.33 -30.37 19.68
C GLN A 72 -8.93 -28.98 20.18
N GLY A 73 -7.78 -28.89 20.84
CA GLY A 73 -7.21 -27.63 21.32
C GLY A 73 -7.26 -27.51 22.84
N ASP A 74 -7.95 -26.50 23.36
CA ASP A 74 -7.88 -26.15 24.78
C ASP A 74 -8.39 -27.28 25.70
N LEU A 75 -9.41 -28.05 25.30
CA LEU A 75 -9.89 -29.20 26.08
C LEU A 75 -8.88 -30.36 26.11
N ASP A 76 -8.21 -30.67 25.00
CA ASP A 76 -7.09 -31.62 25.01
C ASP A 76 -6.03 -31.20 26.04
N TRP A 77 -5.65 -29.92 26.04
CA TRP A 77 -4.65 -29.40 26.98
C TRP A 77 -5.12 -29.49 28.43
N ILE A 78 -6.36 -29.08 28.72
CA ILE A 78 -6.93 -29.14 30.08
C ILE A 78 -6.91 -30.58 30.60
N ILE A 79 -7.34 -31.54 29.77
CA ILE A 79 -7.41 -32.95 30.15
C ILE A 79 -6.00 -33.52 30.31
N LEU A 80 -5.08 -33.27 29.38
CA LEU A 80 -3.69 -33.73 29.51
C LEU A 80 -3.03 -33.15 30.76
N LYS A 81 -3.17 -31.85 31.01
CA LYS A 81 -2.65 -31.22 32.24
C LYS A 81 -3.20 -31.86 33.51
N SER A 82 -4.47 -32.26 33.50
CA SER A 82 -5.08 -32.97 34.63
C SER A 82 -4.54 -34.39 34.84
N LEU A 83 -3.95 -34.99 33.79
CA LEU A 83 -3.37 -36.33 33.79
C LEU A 83 -1.84 -36.35 33.93
N GLU A 84 -1.18 -35.19 34.04
CA GLU A 84 0.28 -35.10 34.08
C GLU A 84 0.90 -35.92 35.20
N LYS A 85 1.99 -36.63 34.89
CA LYS A 85 2.67 -37.52 35.85
C LYS A 85 3.34 -36.72 36.97
N ASP A 86 3.95 -35.59 36.61
CA ASP A 86 4.52 -34.64 37.56
C ASP A 86 3.42 -33.85 38.26
N ARG A 87 3.34 -34.00 39.58
CA ARG A 87 2.36 -33.32 40.44
C ARG A 87 2.50 -31.81 40.39
N THR A 88 3.70 -31.27 40.18
CA THR A 88 3.95 -29.81 40.10
C THR A 88 3.43 -29.20 38.80
N ARG A 89 3.33 -30.01 37.74
CA ARG A 89 2.77 -29.60 36.43
C ARG A 89 1.27 -29.82 36.33
N ARG A 90 0.71 -30.71 37.15
CA ARG A 90 -0.73 -30.95 37.28
C ARG A 90 -1.41 -29.80 38.04
N TYR A 91 -2.72 -29.67 37.88
CA TYR A 91 -3.51 -28.77 38.76
C TYR A 91 -3.33 -29.14 40.23
N GLU A 92 -3.03 -28.12 41.03
CA GLU A 92 -2.84 -28.25 42.48
C GLU A 92 -4.14 -28.63 43.19
N THR A 93 -5.28 -28.09 42.73
CA THR A 93 -6.60 -28.30 43.31
C THR A 93 -7.66 -28.58 42.25
N ALA A 94 -8.79 -29.17 42.66
CA ALA A 94 -9.96 -29.32 41.79
C ALA A 94 -10.50 -27.97 41.30
N ASN A 95 -10.37 -26.91 42.12
CA ASN A 95 -10.71 -25.54 41.74
C ASN A 95 -9.84 -25.04 40.58
N GLY A 96 -8.56 -25.42 40.52
CA GLY A 96 -7.68 -25.11 39.39
C GLY A 96 -8.19 -25.69 38.08
N LEU A 97 -8.65 -26.95 38.09
CA LEU A 97 -9.27 -27.58 36.92
C LEU A 97 -10.59 -26.89 36.55
N ALA A 98 -11.46 -26.64 37.52
CA ALA A 98 -12.74 -25.98 37.29
C ALA A 98 -12.57 -24.56 36.73
N ALA A 99 -11.58 -23.81 37.20
CA ALA A 99 -11.25 -22.49 36.69
C ALA A 99 -10.82 -22.54 35.22
N ASP A 100 -10.03 -23.54 34.82
CA ASP A 100 -9.59 -23.66 33.43
C ASP A 100 -10.71 -24.11 32.48
N VAL A 101 -11.60 -24.99 32.96
CA VAL A 101 -12.84 -25.33 32.24
C VAL A 101 -13.73 -24.10 32.07
N LYS A 102 -13.91 -23.29 33.13
CA LYS A 102 -14.68 -22.04 33.05
C LYS A 102 -14.05 -21.06 32.05
N ARG A 103 -12.73 -20.89 32.08
CA ARG A 103 -12.01 -20.08 31.07
C ARG A 103 -12.24 -20.58 29.65
N HIS A 104 -12.21 -21.89 29.43
CA HIS A 104 -12.51 -22.46 28.13
C HIS A 104 -13.92 -22.09 27.64
N LEU A 105 -14.93 -22.22 28.52
CA LEU A 105 -16.32 -21.87 28.23
C LEU A 105 -16.53 -20.36 27.98
N ASP A 106 -15.82 -19.52 28.74
CA ASP A 106 -15.89 -18.05 28.64
C ASP A 106 -15.00 -17.47 27.51
N ASP A 107 -14.45 -18.32 26.64
CA ASP A 107 -13.51 -17.94 25.58
C ASP A 107 -12.30 -17.15 26.10
N GLN A 108 -11.79 -17.52 27.27
CA GLN A 108 -10.59 -16.96 27.89
C GLN A 108 -9.35 -17.86 27.67
N PRO A 109 -8.13 -17.30 27.73
CA PRO A 109 -6.90 -18.09 27.67
C PRO A 109 -6.78 -19.08 28.84
N VAL A 110 -6.63 -20.36 28.52
CA VAL A 110 -6.47 -21.44 29.51
C VAL A 110 -5.01 -21.55 30.00
N VAL A 111 -4.82 -21.92 31.27
CA VAL A 111 -3.51 -22.15 31.90
C VAL A 111 -2.88 -23.46 31.42
N ALA A 112 -3.69 -24.39 30.91
CA ALA A 112 -3.20 -25.65 30.39
C ALA A 112 -2.38 -25.55 29.11
N ARG A 113 -2.63 -24.52 28.30
CA ARG A 113 -1.99 -24.34 27.01
C ARG A 113 -0.69 -23.53 27.16
N PRO A 114 0.37 -23.85 26.39
CA PRO A 114 1.58 -23.05 26.38
C PRO A 114 1.31 -21.56 26.12
N PRO A 115 2.02 -20.65 26.78
CA PRO A 115 1.81 -19.21 26.60
C PRO A 115 2.14 -18.82 25.16
N SER A 116 1.15 -18.27 24.45
CA SER A 116 1.31 -17.73 23.11
C SER A 116 0.56 -16.40 23.00
N SER A 117 1.25 -15.35 22.56
CA SER A 117 0.67 -14.02 22.35
C SER A 117 -0.42 -14.04 21.28
N ALA A 118 -0.18 -14.76 20.18
CA ALA A 118 -1.15 -14.99 19.11
C ALA A 118 -2.42 -15.70 19.63
N TYR A 119 -2.28 -16.72 20.49
CA TYR A 119 -3.42 -17.39 21.11
C TYR A 119 -4.25 -16.44 21.97
N ARG A 120 -3.61 -15.62 22.81
CA ARG A 120 -4.29 -14.65 23.67
C ARG A 120 -5.01 -13.58 22.85
N LEU A 121 -4.38 -13.09 21.79
CA LEU A 121 -4.99 -12.12 20.87
C LEU A 121 -6.20 -12.73 20.15
N ALA A 122 -6.10 -13.96 19.65
CA ALA A 122 -7.22 -14.65 19.00
C ALA A 122 -8.42 -14.83 19.93
N LYS A 123 -8.19 -15.23 21.19
CA LYS A 123 -9.24 -15.32 22.22
C LYS A 123 -9.84 -13.94 22.54
N PHE A 124 -9.01 -12.90 22.64
CA PHE A 124 -9.47 -11.53 22.85
C PHE A 124 -10.37 -11.03 21.71
N VAL A 125 -9.96 -11.22 20.46
CA VAL A 125 -10.75 -10.85 19.27
C VAL A 125 -12.06 -11.64 19.21
N ARG A 126 -12.01 -12.95 19.52
CA ARG A 126 -13.21 -13.79 19.54
C ARG A 126 -14.21 -13.37 20.61
N ARG A 127 -13.75 -12.91 21.78
CA ARG A 127 -14.61 -12.40 22.85
C ARG A 127 -15.15 -11.01 22.53
N ASN A 128 -14.35 -10.15 21.91
CA ASN A 128 -14.66 -8.75 21.67
C ASN A 128 -14.99 -8.46 20.20
N ARG A 129 -15.64 -9.39 19.48
CA ARG A 129 -15.87 -9.31 18.02
C ARG A 129 -16.40 -7.95 17.57
N VAL A 130 -17.38 -7.39 18.27
CA VAL A 130 -17.98 -6.08 17.95
C VAL A 130 -16.93 -4.96 17.99
N VAL A 131 -16.16 -4.87 19.07
CA VAL A 131 -15.10 -3.86 19.24
C VAL A 131 -13.98 -4.08 18.24
N SER A 132 -13.56 -5.33 18.04
CA SER A 132 -12.49 -5.68 17.10
C SER A 132 -12.86 -5.35 15.65
N THR A 133 -14.10 -5.61 15.23
CA THR A 133 -14.58 -5.22 13.90
C THR A 133 -14.57 -3.71 13.71
N GLY A 134 -14.99 -2.94 14.73
CA GLY A 134 -14.93 -1.48 14.69
C GLY A 134 -13.50 -0.93 14.52
N VAL A 135 -12.54 -1.48 15.28
CA VAL A 135 -11.12 -1.10 15.16
C VAL A 135 -10.56 -1.43 13.78
N VAL A 136 -10.84 -2.63 13.26
CA VAL A 136 -10.39 -3.04 11.92
C VAL A 136 -10.99 -2.15 10.84
N ALA A 137 -12.29 -1.84 10.93
CA ALA A 137 -12.95 -0.94 9.99
C ALA A 137 -12.36 0.47 10.03
N PHE A 138 -12.12 1.00 11.23
CA PHE A 138 -11.50 2.32 11.42
C PHE A 138 -10.09 2.39 10.83
N VAL A 139 -9.23 1.41 11.15
CA VAL A 139 -7.86 1.35 10.61
C VAL A 139 -7.88 1.16 9.09
N GLY A 140 -8.79 0.33 8.57
CA GLY A 140 -8.98 0.13 7.13
C GLY A 140 -9.41 1.43 6.43
N ALA A 141 -10.39 2.15 6.98
CA ALA A 141 -10.83 3.43 6.45
C ALA A 141 -9.70 4.47 6.46
N LEU A 142 -8.90 4.51 7.53
CA LEU A 142 -7.75 5.40 7.62
C LEU A 142 -6.68 5.07 6.58
N ALA A 143 -6.36 3.79 6.39
CA ALA A 143 -5.40 3.34 5.38
C ALA A 143 -5.86 3.67 3.95
N ILE A 144 -7.15 3.46 3.66
CA ILE A 144 -7.75 3.82 2.36
C ILE A 144 -7.70 5.35 2.17
N GLY A 145 -8.07 6.13 3.18
CA GLY A 145 -8.04 7.60 3.10
C GLY A 145 -6.63 8.15 2.88
N LEU A 146 -5.64 7.63 3.60
CA LEU A 146 -4.22 8.00 3.43
C LEU A 146 -3.70 7.57 2.05
N GLY A 147 -4.04 6.36 1.61
CA GLY A 147 -3.68 5.86 0.27
C GLY A 147 -4.26 6.74 -0.84
N PHE A 148 -5.54 7.10 -0.74
CA PHE A 148 -6.23 7.95 -1.70
C PHE A 148 -5.63 9.37 -1.74
N THR A 149 -5.34 9.95 -0.59
CA THR A 149 -4.70 11.28 -0.48
C THR A 149 -3.31 11.29 -1.11
N THR A 150 -2.51 10.25 -0.81
CA THR A 150 -1.16 10.10 -1.37
C THR A 150 -1.19 9.92 -2.89
N TRP A 151 -2.13 9.11 -3.39
CA TRP A 151 -2.34 8.90 -4.82
C TRP A 151 -2.74 10.18 -5.54
N GLN A 152 -3.69 10.95 -4.99
CA GLN A 152 -4.08 12.24 -5.57
C GLN A 152 -2.93 13.25 -5.61
N TRP A 153 -2.11 13.31 -4.56
CA TRP A 153 -0.97 14.23 -4.52
C TRP A 153 0.07 13.86 -5.57
N ALA A 154 0.38 12.57 -5.71
CA ALA A 154 1.28 12.08 -6.76
C ALA A 154 0.74 12.38 -8.17
N ALA A 155 -0.56 12.19 -8.41
CA ALA A 155 -1.18 12.48 -9.71
C ALA A 155 -1.15 13.99 -10.03
N LYS A 156 -1.39 14.86 -9.04
CA LYS A 156 -1.38 16.32 -9.24
C LYS A 156 0.02 16.88 -9.46
N SER A 157 1.05 16.24 -8.91
CA SER A 157 2.45 16.66 -9.10
C SER A 157 2.85 16.65 -10.58
N GLU A 158 2.28 15.77 -11.40
CA GLU A 158 2.58 15.71 -12.83
C GLU A 158 2.01 16.93 -13.58
N ALA A 159 0.80 17.37 -13.20
CA ALA A 159 0.18 18.56 -13.79
C ALA A 159 0.99 19.84 -13.48
N TYR A 160 1.53 19.97 -12.27
CA TYR A 160 2.40 21.11 -11.92
C TYR A 160 3.71 21.12 -12.71
N ARG A 161 4.30 19.94 -12.96
CA ARG A 161 5.52 19.83 -13.79
C ARG A 161 5.25 20.22 -15.23
N GLN A 162 4.15 19.75 -15.81
CA GLN A 162 3.77 20.10 -17.17
C GLN A 162 3.48 21.59 -17.32
N ALA A 163 2.80 22.21 -16.34
CA ALA A 163 2.57 23.65 -16.32
C ALA A 163 3.89 24.44 -16.30
N ALA A 164 4.83 24.08 -15.42
CA ALA A 164 6.14 24.74 -15.33
C ALA A 164 6.95 24.62 -16.63
N VAL A 165 6.93 23.45 -17.28
CA VAL A 165 7.61 23.24 -18.57
C VAL A 165 6.95 24.07 -19.68
N SER A 166 5.62 24.16 -19.70
CA SER A 166 4.90 24.95 -20.70
C SER A 166 5.17 26.45 -20.58
N GLU A 167 5.30 26.96 -19.36
CA GLU A 167 5.65 28.36 -19.09
C GLU A 167 7.06 28.68 -19.58
N GLN A 168 8.05 27.83 -19.28
CA GLN A 168 9.41 28.01 -19.77
C GLN A 168 9.48 27.99 -21.30
N ASN A 169 8.81 27.02 -21.94
CA ASN A 169 8.77 26.94 -23.40
C ASN A 169 8.13 28.20 -24.02
N ALA A 170 7.11 28.77 -23.38
CA ALA A 170 6.48 30.00 -23.85
C ALA A 170 7.41 31.22 -23.74
N LEU A 171 8.18 31.32 -22.65
CA LEU A 171 9.19 32.36 -22.46
C LEU A 171 10.31 32.23 -23.50
N ASP A 172 10.83 31.02 -23.70
CA ASP A 172 11.89 30.74 -24.67
C ASP A 172 11.43 31.06 -26.10
N GLN A 173 10.18 30.70 -26.44
CA GLN A 173 9.58 31.07 -27.74
C GLN A 173 9.45 32.58 -27.90
N GLY A 174 9.06 33.30 -26.84
CA GLY A 174 8.99 34.76 -26.83
C GLY A 174 10.35 35.41 -27.08
N GLU A 175 11.38 34.94 -26.37
CA GLU A 175 12.74 35.45 -26.52
C GLU A 175 13.31 35.16 -27.93
N GLN A 176 13.05 33.97 -28.47
CA GLN A 176 13.42 33.62 -29.83
C GLN A 176 12.70 34.50 -30.87
N ALA A 177 11.41 34.75 -30.68
CA ALA A 177 10.63 35.62 -31.55
C ALA A 177 11.14 37.07 -31.52
N GLU A 178 11.49 37.60 -30.35
CA GLU A 178 12.09 38.93 -30.23
C GLU A 178 13.46 39.01 -30.90
N LYS A 179 14.33 38.03 -30.68
CA LYS A 179 15.64 37.96 -31.35
C LYS A 179 15.48 37.90 -32.88
N ALA A 180 14.56 37.08 -33.37
CA ALA A 180 14.26 36.97 -34.80
C ALA A 180 13.74 38.30 -35.37
N ARG A 181 12.85 39.00 -34.66
CA ARG A 181 12.37 40.33 -35.04
C ARG A 181 13.52 41.34 -35.11
N ARG A 182 14.38 41.40 -34.09
CA ARG A 182 15.52 42.32 -34.07
C ARG A 182 16.49 42.05 -35.22
N ILE A 183 16.77 40.79 -35.54
CA ILE A 183 17.59 40.43 -36.69
C ILE A 183 16.91 40.85 -38.00
N ALA A 184 15.60 40.62 -38.13
CA ALA A 184 14.85 41.04 -39.31
C ALA A 184 14.84 42.57 -39.49
N GLU A 185 14.73 43.34 -38.40
CA GLU A 185 14.82 44.80 -38.40
C GLU A 185 16.21 45.27 -38.84
N LEU A 186 17.28 44.70 -38.27
CA LEU A 186 18.66 45.02 -38.66
C LEU A 186 18.93 44.71 -40.14
N ASN A 187 18.49 43.54 -40.61
CA ASN A 187 18.62 43.16 -42.01
C ASN A 187 17.82 44.09 -42.94
N ALA A 188 16.63 44.52 -42.51
CA ALA A 188 15.82 45.47 -43.27
C ALA A 188 16.48 46.85 -43.34
N ASP A 189 17.09 47.31 -42.25
CA ASP A 189 17.87 48.56 -42.22
C ASP A 189 19.12 48.50 -43.11
N GLU A 190 19.84 47.38 -43.08
CA GLU A 190 21.00 47.17 -43.95
C GLU A 190 20.60 47.12 -45.43
N ALA A 191 19.50 46.43 -45.76
CA ALA A 191 18.93 46.41 -47.11
C ALA A 191 18.49 47.82 -47.55
N ARG A 192 17.91 48.62 -46.65
CA ARG A 192 17.56 50.03 -46.93
C ARG A 192 18.78 50.88 -47.26
N ARG A 193 19.87 50.75 -46.49
CA ARG A 193 21.12 51.52 -46.71
C ARG A 193 21.83 51.12 -48.00
N SER A 194 21.88 49.83 -48.31
CA SER A 194 22.49 49.35 -49.55
C SER A 194 21.71 49.77 -50.79
N ALA A 195 20.37 49.73 -50.74
CA ALA A 195 19.50 50.26 -51.80
C ALA A 195 19.71 51.77 -52.00
N TYR A 196 19.82 52.53 -50.91
CA TYR A 196 20.13 53.96 -50.96
C TYR A 196 21.48 54.23 -51.63
N ALA A 197 22.54 53.53 -51.22
CA ALA A 197 23.88 53.70 -51.81
C ALA A 197 23.91 53.34 -53.31
N ALA A 198 23.18 52.28 -53.71
CA ALA A 198 23.03 51.91 -55.12
C ALA A 198 22.31 53.01 -55.92
N ASP A 199 21.21 53.56 -55.37
CA ASP A 199 20.47 54.65 -56.01
C ASP A 199 21.31 55.94 -56.11
N MET A 200 22.15 56.26 -55.12
CA MET A 200 23.06 57.41 -55.18
C MET A 200 24.13 57.25 -56.27
N ASN A 201 24.72 56.05 -56.40
CA ASN A 201 25.67 55.75 -57.48
C ASN A 201 25.01 55.89 -58.86
N LEU A 202 23.77 55.41 -59.01
CA LEU A 202 23.00 55.57 -60.25
C LEU A 202 22.68 57.04 -60.55
N ALA A 203 22.36 57.84 -59.53
CA ALA A 203 22.14 59.27 -59.68
C ALA A 203 23.42 59.99 -60.15
N GLN A 204 24.58 59.65 -59.57
CA GLN A 204 25.87 60.21 -59.99
C GLN A 204 26.21 59.85 -61.45
N GLN A 205 25.98 58.60 -61.86
CA GLN A 205 26.17 58.18 -63.25
C GLN A 205 25.23 58.94 -64.20
N ALA A 206 23.96 59.10 -63.83
CA ALA A 206 22.98 59.85 -64.62
C ALA A 206 23.39 61.32 -64.79
N LEU A 207 23.93 61.96 -63.76
CA LEU A 207 24.48 63.32 -63.83
C LEU A 207 25.70 63.40 -64.77
N ALA A 208 26.61 62.42 -64.72
CA ALA A 208 27.82 62.40 -65.55
C ALA A 208 27.50 62.31 -67.06
N VAL A 209 26.38 61.68 -67.43
CA VAL A 209 25.90 61.59 -68.83
C VAL A 209 24.84 62.66 -69.17
N ASN A 210 24.68 63.69 -68.33
CA ASN A 210 23.73 64.79 -68.47
C ASN A 210 22.24 64.37 -68.56
N ASN A 211 21.88 63.21 -67.99
CA ASN A 211 20.50 62.74 -67.88
C ASN A 211 19.85 63.27 -66.58
N LEU A 212 19.53 64.56 -66.61
CA LEU A 212 18.98 65.28 -65.45
C LEU A 212 17.62 64.75 -64.99
N GLY A 213 16.79 64.24 -65.91
CA GLY A 213 15.47 63.68 -65.59
C GLY A 213 15.57 62.45 -64.68
N ARG A 214 16.43 61.49 -65.03
CA ARG A 214 16.63 60.28 -64.23
C ARG A 214 17.33 60.56 -62.90
N ALA A 215 18.30 61.48 -62.88
CA ALA A 215 18.95 61.91 -61.65
C ALA A 215 17.95 62.53 -60.66
N ARG A 216 17.06 63.39 -61.15
CA ARG A 216 16.03 64.03 -60.33
C ARG A 216 15.04 63.01 -59.75
N GLU A 217 14.58 62.04 -60.55
CA GLU A 217 13.66 60.99 -60.11
C GLU A 217 14.25 60.14 -58.95
N LEU A 218 15.51 59.73 -59.08
CA LEU A 218 16.21 58.94 -58.04
C LEU A 218 16.39 59.72 -56.74
N LEU A 219 16.66 61.02 -56.82
CA LEU A 219 16.81 61.89 -55.66
C LEU A 219 15.45 62.20 -55.00
N GLU A 220 14.40 62.44 -55.79
CA GLU A 220 13.05 62.72 -55.27
C GLU A 220 12.46 61.56 -54.46
N LYS A 221 12.88 60.32 -54.71
CA LYS A 221 12.50 59.13 -53.93
C LYS A 221 12.87 59.21 -52.44
N TYR A 222 13.96 59.89 -52.11
CA TYR A 222 14.51 59.99 -50.74
C TYR A 222 14.25 61.35 -50.08
N LEU A 223 13.49 62.24 -50.72
CA LEU A 223 13.05 63.48 -50.10
C LEU A 223 12.08 63.18 -48.94
N PRO A 224 12.26 63.77 -47.75
CA PRO A 224 11.36 63.57 -46.63
C PRO A 224 9.95 64.04 -47.01
N LYS A 225 9.01 63.10 -47.07
CA LYS A 225 7.59 63.48 -47.17
C LYS A 225 7.20 64.05 -45.81
N ARG A 226 6.82 65.33 -45.78
CA ARG A 226 6.33 66.01 -44.58
C ARG A 226 4.97 65.42 -44.19
N ASN A 227 4.96 64.25 -43.55
CA ASN A 227 3.77 63.61 -43.03
C ASN A 227 3.84 63.59 -41.48
N PRO A 228 3.00 64.36 -40.77
CA PRO A 228 3.02 64.43 -39.31
C PRO A 228 2.64 63.12 -38.60
N ALA A 229 2.09 62.14 -39.32
CA ALA A 229 1.55 60.89 -38.77
C ALA A 229 2.32 59.62 -39.19
N ALA A 230 3.40 59.74 -39.96
CA ALA A 230 4.23 58.58 -40.31
C ALA A 230 5.35 58.43 -39.28
N GLU A 231 5.43 57.26 -38.63
CA GLU A 231 6.62 56.83 -37.90
C GLU A 231 7.87 57.23 -38.68
N THR A 232 8.79 57.89 -37.98
CA THR A 232 10.04 58.43 -38.53
C THR A 232 10.83 57.32 -39.20
N VAL A 233 10.58 57.10 -40.49
CA VAL A 233 11.49 56.33 -41.34
C VAL A 233 12.82 57.06 -41.24
N ALA A 234 13.83 56.37 -40.70
CA ALA A 234 15.13 56.95 -40.44
C ALA A 234 15.63 57.65 -41.71
N ASP A 235 15.96 58.94 -41.59
CA ASP A 235 16.46 59.73 -42.71
C ASP A 235 17.82 59.15 -43.13
N LEU A 236 17.85 58.49 -44.30
CA LEU A 236 19.04 57.82 -44.82
C LEU A 236 20.01 58.80 -45.48
N ARG A 237 19.64 60.08 -45.64
CA ARG A 237 20.46 61.10 -46.30
C ARG A 237 21.69 61.43 -45.45
N GLY A 238 22.86 61.28 -46.03
CA GLY A 238 24.14 61.55 -45.41
C GLY A 238 24.67 62.97 -45.68
N TRP A 239 25.98 63.05 -45.79
CA TRP A 239 26.71 64.30 -46.04
C TRP A 239 26.51 64.83 -47.46
N GLU A 240 26.17 63.95 -48.40
CA GLU A 240 25.98 64.20 -49.83
C GLU A 240 24.77 65.09 -50.18
N TRP A 241 23.91 65.38 -49.20
CA TRP A 241 22.74 66.27 -49.36
C TRP A 241 22.93 67.67 -48.76
N ARG A 242 24.10 67.94 -48.15
CA ARG A 242 24.33 69.15 -47.35
C ARG A 242 25.30 70.16 -48.00
N TYR A 243 25.68 69.96 -49.26
CA TYR A 243 26.55 70.84 -50.03
C TYR A 243 26.00 71.12 -51.43
#